data_AF-A0A843I2N1-F1
#
_entry.id   AF-A0A843I2N1-F1
#
_cell.length_a   1.000
_cell.length_b   1.000
_cell.length_c   1.000
_cell.angle_alpha   90.00
_cell.angle_beta   90.00
_cell.angle_gamma   90.00
#
_symmetry.space_group_name_H-M   'P 1'
#
loop_
_entity.id
_entity.type
_entity.pdbx_description
1 polymer ?
#
loop_
_entity_poly.entity_id
_entity_poly.type
_entity_poly.pdbx_seq_one_letter_code
_entity_poly.pdbx_strand_id
1 'polypeptide(L)' 'MVDEEKKVLHIYPHRDSKLTSISKTTKNVLVMGAGVSGVPKDLVKEATIMVANYIVKFANGKWNGEIREA' A
#
# COMPACT_ATOMS: atom_id res chain seq x y z
N MET A 1 12.55 3.48 1.43
CA MET A 1 12.04 2.73 0.26
C MET A 1 11.91 3.66 -0.93
N VAL A 2 12.24 3.20 -2.14
CA VAL A 2 12.14 3.96 -3.39
C VAL A 2 11.32 3.17 -4.42
N ASP A 3 10.62 3.86 -5.31
CA ASP A 3 9.90 3.22 -6.43
C ASP A 3 10.82 2.97 -7.64
N GLU A 4 10.25 2.39 -8.71
CA GLU A 4 10.95 2.10 -9.97
C GLU A 4 11.50 3.36 -10.66
N GLU A 5 10.88 4.52 -10.41
CA GLU A 5 11.32 5.83 -10.92
C GLU A 5 12.34 6.52 -9.98
N LYS A 6 12.82 5.83 -8.94
CA LYS A 6 13.74 6.32 -7.91
C LYS A 6 13.18 7.43 -7.02
N LYS A 7 11.85 7.60 -6.96
CA LYS A 7 11.21 8.53 -6.02
C LYS A 7 11.14 7.88 -4.64
N VAL A 8 11.41 8.68 -3.61
CA VAL A 8 11.30 8.22 -2.22
C VAL A 8 9.82 8.02 -1.86
N LEU A 9 9.51 6.83 -1.36
CA LEU A 9 8.18 6.46 -0.87
C LEU A 9 8.04 6.81 0.62
N HIS A 10 8.91 6.28 1.45
CA HIS A 10 8.97 6.61 2.87
C HIS A 10 10.35 6.27 3.45
N ILE A 11 10.63 6.86 4.61
CA ILE A 11 11.70 6.47 5.52
C ILE A 11 11.05 5.60 6.58
N TYR A 12 11.32 4.29 6.55
CA TYR A 12 10.71 3.33 7.48
C TYR A 12 11.41 3.41 8.85
N PRO A 13 10.70 3.43 9.99
CA PRO A 13 9.27 3.69 10.23
C PRO A 13 9.05 5.13 10.75
N HIS A 14 9.65 6.13 10.10
CA HIS A 14 9.71 7.50 10.59
C HIS A 14 8.81 8.49 9.84
N ARG A 15 8.78 8.45 8.50
CA ARG A 15 8.02 9.44 7.73
C ARG A 15 7.70 9.02 6.30
N ASP A 16 6.48 9.34 5.87
CA ASP A 16 6.06 9.23 4.47
C ASP A 16 6.55 10.42 3.63
N SER A 17 6.81 10.16 2.35
CA SER A 17 7.16 11.20 1.39
C SER A 17 5.94 12.02 0.99
N LYS A 18 6.07 13.35 1.02
CA LYS A 18 5.03 14.27 0.52
C LYS A 18 4.76 14.09 -0.98
N LEU A 19 5.75 13.64 -1.75
CA LEU A 19 5.64 13.51 -3.20
C LEU A 19 4.75 12.33 -3.60
N THR A 20 4.84 11.23 -2.85
CA THR A 20 4.19 9.95 -3.19
C THR A 20 3.02 9.63 -2.25
N SER A 21 2.76 10.47 -1.25
CA SER A 21 1.56 10.40 -0.41
C SER A 21 0.28 10.62 -1.21
N ILE A 22 -0.82 10.00 -0.75
CA ILE A 22 -2.16 10.20 -1.31
C ILE A 22 -2.59 11.67 -1.12
N SER A 23 -3.19 12.26 -2.15
CA SER A 23 -3.76 13.59 -2.13
C SER A 23 -5.16 13.61 -2.73
N LYS A 24 -5.83 14.76 -2.72
CA LYS A 24 -7.17 14.94 -3.32
C LYS A 24 -7.23 14.63 -4.82
N THR A 25 -6.10 14.69 -5.52
CA THR A 25 -6.03 14.42 -6.97
C THR A 25 -5.68 12.97 -7.29
N THR A 26 -5.32 12.15 -6.30
CA THR A 26 -4.97 10.74 -6.49
C THR A 26 -6.14 9.94 -7.06
N LYS A 27 -5.89 9.17 -8.13
CA LYS A 27 -6.89 8.32 -8.81
C LYS A 27 -6.60 6.83 -8.71
N ASN A 28 -5.31 6.47 -8.63
CA ASN A 28 -4.85 5.09 -8.50
C ASN A 28 -3.96 5.01 -7.26
N VAL A 29 -4.06 3.92 -6.52
CA VAL A 29 -3.31 3.69 -5.28
C VAL A 29 -2.68 2.31 -5.31
N LEU A 30 -1.49 2.20 -4.73
CA LEU A 30 -0.81 0.94 -4.48
C LEU A 30 -0.89 0.64 -2.99
N VAL A 31 -1.42 -0.53 -2.62
CA VAL A 31 -1.45 -1.02 -1.24
C VAL A 31 -0.22 -1.92 -1.03
N MET A 32 0.64 -1.57 -0.08
CA MET A 32 1.82 -2.34 0.27
C MET A 32 1.75 -2.79 1.73
N GLY A 33 1.95 -4.08 1.95
CA GLY A 33 2.13 -4.65 3.29
C GLY A 33 3.62 -4.94 3.51
N ALA A 34 4.21 -4.33 4.55
CA ALA A 34 5.58 -4.61 4.97
C ALA A 34 5.54 -5.37 6.30
N GLY A 35 5.95 -6.64 6.28
CA GLY A 35 6.06 -7.45 7.49
C GLY A 35 7.27 -7.06 8.34
N VAL A 36 7.23 -7.44 9.61
CA VAL A 36 8.36 -7.37 10.55
C VAL A 36 8.57 -8.73 11.20
N SER A 37 9.74 -8.94 11.79
CA SER A 37 10.04 -10.19 12.51
C SER A 37 8.98 -10.48 13.59
N GLY A 38 8.51 -11.72 13.66
CA GLY A 38 7.47 -12.15 14.60
C GLY A 38 6.03 -11.91 14.14
N VAL A 39 5.78 -11.25 13.00
CA VAL A 39 4.44 -11.10 12.43
C VAL A 39 4.23 -12.10 11.28
N PRO A 40 3.18 -12.94 11.31
CA PRO A 40 2.91 -13.90 10.24
C PRO A 40 2.69 -13.21 8.89
N LYS A 41 3.29 -13.77 7.83
CA LYS A 41 3.15 -13.25 6.46
C LYS A 41 1.69 -13.22 6.01
N ASP A 42 0.92 -14.27 6.32
CA ASP A 42 -0.48 -14.36 5.93
C ASP A 42 -1.34 -13.28 6.60
N LEU A 43 -1.04 -12.91 7.83
CA LEU A 43 -1.72 -11.81 8.52
C LEU A 43 -1.48 -10.47 7.80
N VAL A 44 -0.24 -10.21 7.35
CA VAL A 44 0.09 -9.01 6.58
C VAL A 44 -0.65 -9.01 5.24
N LYS A 45 -0.73 -10.17 4.58
CA LYS A 45 -1.46 -10.34 3.31
C LYS A 45 -2.96 -10.14 3.48
N GLU A 46 -3.57 -10.70 4.53
CA GLU A 46 -4.98 -10.50 4.83
C GLU A 46 -5.28 -9.02 5.11
N ALA A 47 -4.39 -8.33 5.82
CA ALA A 47 -4.54 -6.90 6.07
C ALA A 47 -4.52 -6.07 4.77
N THR A 48 -3.64 -6.38 3.81
CA THR A 48 -3.62 -5.66 2.52
C THR A 48 -4.87 -5.93 1.69
N ILE A 49 -5.37 -7.16 1.68
CA ILE A 49 -6.64 -7.54 1.04
C ILE A 49 -7.81 -6.77 1.66
N MET A 50 -7.85 -6.67 2.99
CA MET A 50 -8.89 -5.93 3.70
C MET A 50 -8.90 -4.44 3.33
N VAL A 51 -7.72 -3.82 3.24
CA VAL A 51 -7.59 -2.43 2.78
C VAL A 51 -8.11 -2.26 1.35
N ALA A 52 -7.75 -3.15 0.43
CA ALA A 52 -8.24 -3.10 -0.95
C ALA A 52 -9.78 -3.20 -1.00
N ASN A 53 -10.38 -4.11 -0.23
CA ASN A 53 -11.83 -4.23 -0.11
C ASN A 53 -12.49 -2.97 0.46
N TYR A 54 -11.87 -2.32 1.44
CA TYR A 54 -12.37 -1.06 1.98
C TYR A 54 -12.28 0.09 0.98
N ILE A 55 -11.22 0.16 0.17
CA ILE A 55 -11.12 1.15 -0.91
C ILE A 55 -12.24 0.93 -1.94
N VAL A 56 -12.53 -0.31 -2.31
CA VAL A 56 -13.67 -0.63 -3.20
C VAL A 56 -14.99 -0.20 -2.57
N LYS A 57 -15.23 -0.58 -1.31
CA LYS A 57 -16.49 -0.35 -0.60
C LYS A 57 -16.77 1.12 -0.29
N PHE A 58 -15.76 1.87 0.13
CA PHE A 58 -15.94 3.20 0.73
C PHE A 58 -15.38 4.34 -0.13
N ALA A 59 -14.44 4.06 -1.03
CA ALA A 59 -13.82 5.08 -1.89
C ALA A 59 -14.14 4.89 -3.38
N ASN A 60 -15.13 4.05 -3.70
CA ASN A 60 -15.58 3.77 -5.07
C ASN A 60 -14.44 3.28 -5.99
N GLY A 61 -13.44 2.61 -5.40
CA GLY A 61 -12.31 2.06 -6.12
C GLY A 61 -12.68 0.79 -6.89
N LYS A 62 -11.78 0.35 -7.78
CA LYS A 62 -11.86 -0.92 -8.49
C LYS A 62 -10.56 -1.68 -8.27
N TRP A 63 -10.67 -2.95 -7.89
CA TRP A 63 -9.53 -3.85 -7.72
C TRP A 63 -9.84 -5.18 -8.40
N ASN A 64 -8.88 -5.71 -9.15
CA ASN A 64 -8.98 -6.95 -9.92
C ASN A 64 -8.55 -8.21 -9.12
N GLY A 65 -8.23 -8.06 -7.84
CA GLY A 65 -7.73 -9.16 -7.01
C GLY A 65 -6.23 -9.45 -7.16
N GLU A 66 -5.51 -8.70 -8.00
CA GLU A 66 -4.09 -8.91 -8.22
C GLU A 66 -3.28 -8.57 -6.95
N ILE A 67 -2.39 -9.49 -6.58
CA ILE A 67 -1.44 -9.35 -5.48
C ILE A 67 -0.09 -9.79 -6.00
N ARG A 68 0.93 -8.96 -5.80
CA ARG A 68 2.32 -9.28 -6.11
C ARG A 68 3.09 -9.41 -4.80
N GLU A 69 3.85 -10.49 -4.68
CA GLU A 69 4.79 -10.69 -3.58
C GLU A 69 6.19 -10.30 -4.07
N ALA A 70 6.93 -9.58 -3.23
CA ALA A 70 8.32 -9.19 -3.46
C ALA A 70 9.29 -10.25 -2.93
#